data_AF-A0A0B2XI20-F1
#
_entry.id   AF-A0A0B2XI20-F1
#
_cell.length_a   1.000
_cell.length_b   1.000
_cell.length_c   1.000
_cell.angle_alpha   90.00
_cell.angle_beta   90.00
_cell.angle_gamma   90.00
#
_symmetry.space_group_name_H-M   'P 1'
#
loop_
_entity.id
_entity.type
_entity.pdbx_description
1 polymer ?
#
loop_
_entity_poly.entity_id
_entity_poly.type
_entity_poly.pdbx_seq_one_letter_code
_entity_poly.pdbx_strand_id
1 'polypeptide(L)'
;MSQAALTGAGSTSAANRPAKCLPRDLCARRHSVPIQHQSAPEDLESAVAGLIEVRGLFWENWKGYRELAWMKDALLPVSGGPRDQSSGWAAALAGSLDTLWIMGLRDEFDEAVEAVCRIDFDLPGAWPMGISMRDEDVVGGDGFIPDAGEDSLFEHLPKMHELLRGGEDKYQAMARAFLDTRRKRPEWKPYHPEGFTAAKDMRYIRRPEAIESVFYLYRITGAKAFFKDTAWDMFTAINNGTRTDYANAAVLDVIVARYPLPKMDSMEASLVLTGLADRHGAANNESHNPPSELLAGQDIKVLLSRLLDARRPTSSV
;
A
#
# COMPACT_ATOMS: atom_id res chain seq x y z
N MET A 1 -20.65 26.62 -55.33
CA MET A 1 -19.67 27.64 -55.78
C MET A 1 -19.10 28.24 -54.50
N SER A 2 -17.84 28.11 -54.10
CA SER A 2 -16.57 28.07 -54.83
C SER A 2 -15.60 27.04 -54.23
N GLN A 3 -14.72 26.52 -55.08
CA GLN A 3 -13.58 25.65 -54.78
C GLN A 3 -12.50 26.37 -53.96
N ALA A 4 -11.74 25.62 -53.16
CA ALA A 4 -10.28 25.70 -53.13
C ALA A 4 -9.69 24.38 -52.61
N ALA A 5 -8.87 23.75 -53.45
CA ALA A 5 -8.10 22.55 -53.14
C ALA A 5 -6.87 22.91 -52.30
N LEU A 6 -6.48 22.00 -51.40
CA LEU A 6 -5.12 21.92 -50.88
C LEU A 6 -4.65 20.46 -50.98
N THR A 7 -3.96 20.18 -52.08
CA THR A 7 -2.99 19.09 -52.21
C THR A 7 -1.76 19.41 -51.36
N GLY A 8 -1.27 18.45 -50.57
CA GLY A 8 0.00 18.54 -49.88
C GLY A 8 0.35 17.23 -49.19
N ALA A 9 1.26 16.47 -49.81
CA ALA A 9 1.80 15.22 -49.32
C ALA A 9 2.61 15.40 -48.01
N GLY A 10 2.66 14.36 -47.17
CA GLY A 10 3.50 14.35 -45.98
C GLY A 10 3.29 13.13 -45.10
N SER A 11 3.67 11.96 -45.60
CA SER A 11 4.05 10.83 -44.75
C SER A 11 5.24 11.27 -43.89
N THR A 12 5.05 11.41 -42.59
CA THR A 12 6.16 11.41 -41.63
C THR A 12 5.80 10.53 -40.45
N SER A 13 6.27 9.28 -40.56
CA SER A 13 6.84 8.45 -39.50
C SER A 13 6.90 9.12 -38.13
N ALA A 14 6.34 8.45 -37.12
CA ALA A 14 6.57 8.69 -35.70
C ALA A 14 8.06 8.44 -35.35
N ALA A 15 8.92 9.34 -35.79
CA ALA A 15 10.33 9.35 -35.47
C ALA A 15 10.54 10.12 -34.15
N ASN A 16 10.83 9.35 -33.10
CA ASN A 16 11.85 9.69 -32.10
C ASN A 16 11.78 11.11 -31.50
N ARG A 17 10.77 11.37 -30.66
CA ARG A 17 10.86 12.49 -29.69
C ARG A 17 11.71 12.00 -28.51
N PRO A 18 12.86 12.63 -28.21
CA PRO A 18 13.63 12.27 -27.03
C PRO A 18 12.76 12.51 -25.80
N ALA A 19 12.68 11.51 -24.91
CA ALA A 19 12.11 11.71 -23.58
C ALA A 19 12.80 12.94 -22.97
N LYS A 20 12.03 13.98 -22.63
CA LYS A 20 12.54 15.12 -21.89
C LYS A 20 13.01 14.59 -20.53
N CYS A 21 14.31 14.30 -20.41
CA CYS A 21 14.90 14.02 -19.12
C CYS A 21 14.64 15.22 -18.21
N LEU A 22 14.15 14.95 -17.00
CA LEU A 22 14.02 15.96 -15.97
C LEU A 22 15.38 16.67 -15.77
N PRO A 23 15.40 18.00 -15.63
CA PRO A 23 16.63 18.77 -15.46
C PRO A 23 17.49 18.23 -14.29
N ARG A 24 18.81 18.08 -14.50
CA ARG A 24 19.77 17.49 -13.53
C ARG A 24 19.85 18.27 -12.20
N ASP A 25 19.37 19.50 -12.18
CA ASP A 25 19.33 20.46 -11.08
C ASP A 25 18.30 20.16 -9.99
N LEU A 26 17.33 19.25 -10.23
CA LEU A 26 16.47 18.71 -9.15
C LEU A 26 17.27 17.94 -8.08
N CYS A 27 18.45 17.41 -8.43
CA CYS A 27 19.29 16.65 -7.50
C CYS A 27 20.01 17.54 -6.46
N ALA A 28 20.13 18.85 -6.72
CA ALA A 28 20.91 19.77 -5.89
C ALA A 28 20.14 20.35 -4.68
N ARG A 29 18.80 20.29 -4.67
CA ARG A 29 17.99 20.74 -3.53
C ARG A 29 17.86 19.62 -2.49
N ARG A 30 18.84 19.52 -1.59
CA ARG A 30 18.88 18.55 -0.49
C ARG A 30 18.14 19.05 0.76
N HIS A 31 16.85 19.32 0.66
CA HIS A 31 16.02 19.59 1.85
C HIS A 31 14.89 18.56 1.96
N SER A 32 15.24 17.28 1.98
CA SER A 32 14.31 16.24 2.45
C SER A 32 14.34 16.20 3.97
N VAL A 33 13.18 16.31 4.61
CA VAL A 33 13.09 16.04 6.06
C VAL A 33 13.42 14.55 6.26
N PRO A 34 14.31 14.18 7.19
CA PRO A 34 14.55 12.77 7.48
C PRO A 34 13.25 12.17 8.03
N ILE A 35 12.57 11.36 7.22
CA ILE A 35 11.34 10.65 7.61
C ILE A 35 11.64 9.65 8.73
N GLN A 36 12.87 9.13 8.78
CA GLN A 36 13.29 8.19 9.79
C GLN A 36 13.97 8.86 10.99
N HIS A 37 13.35 8.74 12.15
CA HIS A 37 13.94 9.06 13.44
C HIS A 37 15.15 8.19 13.71
N GLN A 38 16.20 8.80 14.26
CA GLN A 38 17.40 8.08 14.67
C GLN A 38 17.17 7.45 16.05
N SER A 39 16.65 6.22 16.04
CA SER A 39 16.38 5.44 17.24
C SER A 39 17.61 4.67 17.72
N ALA A 40 17.65 4.34 19.01
CA ALA A 40 18.59 3.36 19.54
C ALA A 40 18.42 1.98 18.84
N PRO A 41 19.48 1.16 18.75
CA PRO A 41 19.40 -0.18 18.19
C PRO A 41 18.27 -0.99 18.82
N GLU A 42 17.49 -1.65 17.97
CA GLU A 42 16.37 -2.47 18.38
C GLU A 42 16.82 -3.88 18.79
N ASP A 43 16.14 -4.46 19.78
CA ASP A 43 16.23 -5.89 20.04
C ASP A 43 15.85 -6.68 18.77
N LEU A 44 16.83 -7.36 18.22
CA LEU A 44 16.73 -8.02 16.93
C LEU A 44 15.72 -9.17 16.97
N GLU A 45 15.65 -9.89 18.11
CA GLU A 45 14.83 -11.08 18.28
C GLU A 45 13.34 -10.74 18.32
N SER A 46 12.92 -9.82 19.20
CA SER A 46 11.53 -9.34 19.27
C SER A 46 11.05 -8.78 17.93
N ALA A 47 11.90 -8.00 17.26
CA ALA A 47 11.57 -7.45 15.96
C ALA A 47 11.44 -8.52 14.86
N VAL A 48 12.27 -9.57 14.89
CA VAL A 48 12.12 -10.71 13.96
C VAL A 48 10.86 -11.51 14.27
N ALA A 49 10.52 -11.73 15.54
CA ALA A 49 9.32 -12.46 15.93
C ALA A 49 8.04 -11.78 15.39
N GLY A 50 7.90 -10.47 15.58
CA GLY A 50 6.77 -9.71 15.03
C GLY A 50 6.69 -9.80 13.49
N LEU A 51 7.83 -9.71 12.80
CA LEU A 51 7.88 -9.85 11.34
C LEU A 51 7.45 -11.24 10.86
N ILE A 52 7.80 -12.30 11.60
CA ILE A 52 7.38 -13.67 11.27
C ILE A 52 5.86 -13.81 11.36
N GLU A 53 5.23 -13.24 12.39
CA GLU A 53 3.77 -13.30 12.55
C GLU A 53 3.03 -12.50 11.49
N VAL A 54 3.49 -11.28 11.21
CA VAL A 54 2.96 -10.44 10.12
C VAL A 54 3.08 -11.17 8.78
N ARG A 55 4.24 -11.73 8.47
CA ARG A 55 4.45 -12.53 7.25
C ARG A 55 3.58 -13.78 7.22
N GLY A 56 3.43 -14.45 8.35
CA GLY A 56 2.59 -15.64 8.49
C GLY A 56 1.13 -15.35 8.19
N LEU A 57 0.60 -14.23 8.70
CA LEU A 57 -0.76 -13.79 8.39
C LEU A 57 -0.93 -13.49 6.90
N PHE A 58 0.01 -12.75 6.31
CA PHE A 58 0.00 -12.48 4.86
C PHE A 58 -0.05 -13.79 4.08
N TRP A 59 0.84 -14.73 4.43
CA TRP A 59 0.96 -16.03 3.79
C TRP A 59 -0.35 -16.82 3.83
N GLU A 60 -1.03 -16.87 4.97
CA GLU A 60 -2.33 -17.56 5.09
C GLU A 60 -3.37 -16.96 4.14
N ASN A 61 -3.46 -15.62 4.05
CA ASN A 61 -4.37 -14.94 3.13
C ASN A 61 -4.00 -15.17 1.67
N TRP A 62 -2.71 -15.04 1.33
CA TRP A 62 -2.20 -15.25 -0.02
C TRP A 62 -2.45 -16.67 -0.49
N LYS A 63 -2.19 -17.67 0.38
CA LYS A 63 -2.43 -19.07 0.10
C LYS A 63 -3.92 -19.32 -0.16
N GLY A 64 -4.81 -18.81 0.68
CA GLY A 64 -6.26 -18.94 0.48
C GLY A 64 -6.70 -18.35 -0.85
N TYR A 65 -6.22 -17.15 -1.18
CA TYR A 65 -6.48 -16.52 -2.48
C TYR A 65 -5.96 -17.36 -3.64
N ARG A 66 -4.69 -17.81 -3.55
CA ARG A 66 -4.02 -18.61 -4.58
C ARG A 66 -4.72 -19.93 -4.87
N GLU A 67 -5.27 -20.57 -3.85
CA GLU A 67 -5.93 -21.88 -4.00
C GLU A 67 -7.38 -21.76 -4.50
N LEU A 68 -8.10 -20.71 -4.10
CA LEU A 68 -9.57 -20.65 -4.25
C LEU A 68 -10.06 -19.55 -5.20
N ALA A 69 -9.23 -18.54 -5.47
CA ALA A 69 -9.61 -17.36 -6.23
C ALA A 69 -8.49 -16.87 -7.17
N TRP A 70 -7.63 -17.77 -7.64
CA TRP A 70 -6.56 -17.41 -8.58
C TRP A 70 -7.12 -16.74 -9.85
N MET A 71 -6.50 -15.65 -10.28
CA MET A 71 -6.94 -14.80 -11.41
C MET A 71 -8.32 -14.14 -11.23
N LYS A 72 -8.86 -14.13 -10.01
CA LYS A 72 -10.11 -13.46 -9.66
C LYS A 72 -9.83 -12.21 -8.85
N ASP A 73 -10.76 -11.26 -8.86
CA ASP A 73 -10.49 -9.98 -8.20
C ASP A 73 -10.32 -10.11 -6.69
N ALA A 74 -11.06 -11.02 -6.06
CA ALA A 74 -11.01 -11.27 -4.63
C ALA A 74 -11.42 -12.71 -4.27
N LEU A 75 -11.01 -13.12 -3.06
CA LEU A 75 -11.53 -14.31 -2.37
C LEU A 75 -12.76 -13.93 -1.53
N LEU A 76 -13.73 -14.82 -1.46
CA LEU A 76 -14.82 -14.83 -0.48
C LEU A 76 -14.35 -15.63 0.75
N PRO A 77 -13.92 -14.96 1.83
CA PRO A 77 -13.19 -15.59 2.93
C PRO A 77 -14.07 -16.47 3.83
N VAL A 78 -15.40 -16.35 3.76
CA VAL A 78 -16.32 -17.19 4.54
C VAL A 78 -16.79 -18.39 3.74
N SER A 79 -17.19 -18.18 2.47
CA SER A 79 -17.69 -19.28 1.63
C SER A 79 -16.58 -20.05 0.89
N GLY A 80 -15.38 -19.47 0.77
CA GLY A 80 -14.25 -20.07 0.04
C GLY A 80 -14.35 -19.96 -1.48
N GLY A 81 -15.22 -19.07 -2.00
CA GLY A 81 -15.41 -18.87 -3.44
C GLY A 81 -14.65 -17.66 -4.01
N PRO A 82 -14.54 -17.53 -5.33
CA PRO A 82 -14.01 -16.34 -5.97
C PRO A 82 -15.08 -15.23 -6.12
N ARG A 83 -14.62 -13.98 -6.27
CA ARG A 83 -15.47 -12.83 -6.62
C ARG A 83 -14.76 -11.90 -7.59
N ASP A 84 -15.45 -11.53 -8.67
CA ASP A 84 -15.00 -10.51 -9.62
C ASP A 84 -15.79 -9.21 -9.38
N GLN A 85 -15.15 -8.25 -8.71
CA GLN A 85 -15.73 -6.96 -8.31
C GLN A 85 -15.05 -5.74 -8.94
N SER A 86 -13.98 -5.99 -9.69
CA SER A 86 -13.05 -5.02 -10.29
C SER A 86 -12.75 -5.42 -11.73
N SER A 87 -13.80 -5.67 -12.51
CA SER A 87 -13.74 -6.06 -13.93
C SER A 87 -13.12 -7.44 -14.22
N GLY A 88 -12.81 -8.26 -13.22
CA GLY A 88 -12.20 -9.58 -13.39
C GLY A 88 -10.73 -9.53 -13.76
N TRP A 89 -10.03 -8.45 -13.38
CA TRP A 89 -8.62 -8.20 -13.70
C TRP A 89 -7.66 -8.59 -12.58
N ALA A 90 -8.06 -9.57 -11.77
CA ALA A 90 -7.25 -10.13 -10.70
C ALA A 90 -6.70 -9.05 -9.74
N ALA A 91 -7.57 -8.13 -9.30
CA ALA A 91 -7.19 -7.00 -8.44
C ALA A 91 -6.35 -7.41 -7.20
N ALA A 92 -6.73 -8.48 -6.48
CA ALA A 92 -5.95 -8.98 -5.35
C ALA A 92 -4.56 -9.51 -5.72
N LEU A 93 -4.41 -10.10 -6.91
CA LEU A 93 -3.13 -10.60 -7.41
C LEU A 93 -2.19 -9.44 -7.75
N ALA A 94 -2.67 -8.48 -8.54
CA ALA A 94 -1.90 -7.28 -8.89
C ALA A 94 -1.55 -6.44 -7.64
N GLY A 95 -2.51 -6.29 -6.72
CA GLY A 95 -2.36 -5.53 -5.48
C GLY A 95 -1.44 -6.18 -4.44
N SER A 96 -1.01 -7.43 -4.63
CA SER A 96 -0.12 -8.14 -3.69
C SER A 96 1.35 -8.17 -4.12
N LEU A 97 1.67 -7.73 -5.34
CA LEU A 97 3.02 -7.87 -5.93
C LEU A 97 4.11 -7.18 -5.09
N ASP A 98 3.86 -5.96 -4.64
CA ASP A 98 4.80 -5.21 -3.81
C ASP A 98 5.07 -5.91 -2.47
N THR A 99 4.01 -6.45 -1.86
CA THR A 99 4.03 -7.06 -0.54
C THR A 99 4.74 -8.41 -0.60
N LEU A 100 4.50 -9.21 -1.65
CA LEU A 100 5.25 -10.44 -1.92
C LEU A 100 6.76 -10.16 -2.00
N TRP A 101 7.13 -9.11 -2.75
CA TRP A 101 8.52 -8.72 -2.92
C TRP A 101 9.18 -8.27 -1.60
N ILE A 102 8.50 -7.40 -0.86
CA ILE A 102 8.96 -6.84 0.42
C ILE A 102 9.11 -7.94 1.48
N MET A 103 8.18 -8.89 1.53
CA MET A 103 8.22 -10.01 2.48
C MET A 103 9.19 -11.14 2.10
N GLY A 104 9.84 -11.04 0.94
CA GLY A 104 10.79 -12.04 0.44
C GLY A 104 10.16 -13.30 -0.13
N LEU A 105 8.87 -13.27 -0.47
CA LEU A 105 8.11 -14.34 -1.13
C LEU A 105 8.35 -14.27 -2.65
N ARG A 106 9.58 -14.57 -3.06
CA ARG A 106 10.06 -14.34 -4.44
C ARG A 106 9.51 -15.33 -5.45
N ASP A 107 9.40 -16.60 -5.05
CA ASP A 107 8.85 -17.63 -5.94
C ASP A 107 7.37 -17.34 -6.25
N GLU A 108 6.60 -16.89 -5.25
CA GLU A 108 5.21 -16.47 -5.42
C GLU A 108 5.07 -15.15 -6.18
N PHE A 109 6.01 -14.22 -6.01
CA PHE A 109 6.07 -13.00 -6.80
C PHE A 109 6.25 -13.31 -8.29
N ASP A 110 7.21 -14.18 -8.63
CA ASP A 110 7.49 -14.53 -10.03
C ASP A 110 6.27 -15.21 -10.67
N GLU A 111 5.61 -16.14 -9.96
CA GLU A 111 4.36 -16.77 -10.41
C GLU A 111 3.23 -15.74 -10.61
N ALA A 112 3.09 -14.79 -9.68
CA ALA A 112 2.09 -13.74 -9.78
C ALA A 112 2.36 -12.80 -10.97
N VAL A 113 3.62 -12.42 -11.22
CA VAL A 113 3.98 -11.60 -12.40
C VAL A 113 3.64 -12.33 -13.70
N GLU A 114 3.98 -13.62 -13.81
CA GLU A 114 3.61 -14.42 -14.99
C GLU A 114 2.10 -14.46 -15.22
N ALA A 115 1.32 -14.52 -14.13
CA ALA A 115 -0.13 -14.50 -14.18
C ALA A 115 -0.68 -13.13 -14.61
N VAL A 116 -0.16 -12.03 -14.06
CA VAL A 116 -0.53 -10.66 -14.48
C VAL A 116 -0.24 -10.43 -15.96
N CYS A 117 0.90 -10.90 -16.47
CA CYS A 117 1.26 -10.74 -17.88
C CYS A 117 0.28 -11.41 -18.86
N ARG A 118 -0.59 -12.31 -18.38
CA ARG A 118 -1.63 -12.98 -19.19
C ARG A 118 -2.97 -12.28 -19.14
N ILE A 119 -3.12 -11.24 -18.31
CA ILE A 119 -4.37 -10.48 -18.21
C ILE A 119 -4.53 -9.63 -19.47
N ASP A 120 -5.66 -9.81 -20.13
CA ASP A 120 -6.07 -8.97 -21.24
C ASP A 120 -6.88 -7.77 -20.72
N PHE A 121 -6.29 -6.59 -20.84
CA PHE A 121 -6.92 -5.33 -20.46
C PHE A 121 -7.67 -4.68 -21.63
N ASP A 122 -7.59 -5.25 -22.84
CA ASP A 122 -8.32 -4.73 -23.98
C ASP A 122 -9.81 -5.09 -23.84
N LEU A 123 -10.65 -4.05 -23.73
CA LEU A 123 -12.11 -4.18 -23.76
C LEU A 123 -12.66 -3.47 -25.00
N PRO A 124 -12.74 -4.16 -26.15
CA PRO A 124 -13.27 -3.57 -27.38
C PRO A 124 -14.68 -3.00 -27.19
N GLY A 125 -14.84 -1.70 -27.38
CA GLY A 125 -16.12 -0.99 -27.24
C GLY A 125 -16.37 -0.36 -25.87
N ALA A 126 -15.49 -0.56 -24.88
CA ALA A 126 -15.51 0.22 -23.64
C ALA A 126 -15.01 1.64 -23.91
N TRP A 127 -15.74 2.64 -23.43
CA TRP A 127 -15.31 4.04 -23.48
C TRP A 127 -14.51 4.33 -22.19
N PRO A 128 -13.37 5.03 -22.27
CA PRO A 128 -12.58 5.34 -21.09
C PRO A 128 -13.39 6.16 -20.09
N MET A 129 -13.60 5.60 -18.90
CA MET A 129 -14.14 6.33 -17.75
C MET A 129 -12.98 7.04 -17.04
N GLY A 130 -12.65 8.25 -17.49
CA GLY A 130 -11.88 9.24 -16.72
C GLY A 130 -10.38 9.34 -16.99
N ILE A 131 -9.95 10.57 -17.30
CA ILE A 131 -8.59 11.12 -17.46
C ILE A 131 -7.67 10.33 -18.39
N SER A 132 -7.51 10.85 -19.61
CA SER A 132 -6.43 10.44 -20.51
C SER A 132 -5.18 11.26 -20.22
N MET A 133 -4.26 10.74 -19.41
CA MET A 133 -2.89 11.30 -19.27
C MET A 133 -2.12 11.26 -20.61
N ARG A 134 -2.57 10.43 -21.55
CA ARG A 134 -2.04 10.35 -22.92
C ARG A 134 -2.49 11.53 -23.79
N ASP A 135 -3.72 12.01 -23.59
CA ASP A 135 -4.33 13.10 -24.37
C ASP A 135 -4.40 14.43 -23.62
N GLU A 136 -3.87 14.49 -22.40
CA GLU A 136 -3.87 15.64 -21.49
C GLU A 136 -5.29 16.19 -21.17
N ASP A 137 -6.34 15.38 -21.37
CA ASP A 137 -7.71 15.76 -21.03
C ASP A 137 -7.99 15.46 -19.54
N VAL A 138 -7.84 16.51 -18.75
CA VAL A 138 -8.10 16.57 -17.30
C VAL A 138 -9.33 17.43 -16.97
N VAL A 139 -10.08 17.88 -17.97
CA VAL A 139 -11.16 18.88 -17.84
C VAL A 139 -12.55 18.33 -18.16
N GLY A 140 -12.65 17.15 -18.75
CA GLY A 140 -13.92 16.46 -18.97
C GLY A 140 -14.52 15.88 -17.69
N GLY A 141 -15.09 16.73 -16.82
CA GLY A 141 -15.90 16.31 -15.67
C GLY A 141 -16.24 17.46 -14.71
N ASP A 142 -17.50 17.57 -14.31
CA ASP A 142 -18.06 18.65 -13.46
C ASP A 142 -18.52 18.16 -12.07
N GLY A 143 -18.11 16.96 -11.65
CA GLY A 143 -18.43 16.39 -10.34
C GLY A 143 -17.39 16.67 -9.26
N PHE A 144 -17.81 17.31 -8.17
CA PHE A 144 -17.02 17.44 -6.93
C PHE A 144 -17.73 16.67 -5.79
N ILE A 145 -17.01 15.73 -5.15
CA ILE A 145 -17.48 14.99 -3.97
C ILE A 145 -16.50 15.27 -2.82
N PRO A 146 -16.91 15.94 -1.73
CA PRO A 146 -16.02 16.31 -0.60
C PRO A 146 -15.57 15.15 0.31
N ASP A 147 -15.60 13.90 -0.15
CA ASP A 147 -15.27 12.69 0.62
C ASP A 147 -14.77 11.57 -0.32
N ALA A 148 -14.08 10.56 0.23
CA ALA A 148 -13.59 9.34 -0.45
C ALA A 148 -12.90 9.54 -1.82
N GLY A 149 -12.37 10.74 -2.06
CA GLY A 149 -11.71 11.17 -3.31
C GLY A 149 -10.84 12.42 -3.13
N GLU A 150 -11.15 13.29 -2.16
CA GLU A 150 -10.28 14.41 -1.79
C GLU A 150 -9.13 14.03 -0.85
N ASP A 151 -9.27 12.95 -0.08
CA ASP A 151 -8.25 12.46 0.86
C ASP A 151 -6.91 12.23 0.15
N SER A 152 -6.94 11.40 -0.90
CA SER A 152 -5.79 11.12 -1.74
C SER A 152 -5.31 12.38 -2.47
N LEU A 153 -6.21 13.28 -2.91
CA LEU A 153 -5.80 14.54 -3.55
C LEU A 153 -4.89 15.37 -2.64
N PHE A 154 -5.30 15.58 -1.39
CA PHE A 154 -4.51 16.36 -0.43
C PHE A 154 -3.33 15.57 0.14
N GLU A 155 -3.40 14.25 0.18
CA GLU A 155 -2.28 13.36 0.50
C GLU A 155 -1.15 13.44 -0.55
N HIS A 156 -1.50 13.58 -1.82
CA HIS A 156 -0.53 13.67 -2.91
C HIS A 156 0.27 14.98 -2.86
N LEU A 157 -0.26 16.06 -2.29
CA LEU A 157 0.46 17.35 -2.24
C LEU A 157 1.81 17.26 -1.51
N PRO A 158 1.89 16.83 -0.23
CA PRO A 158 3.18 16.63 0.44
C PRO A 158 4.01 15.52 -0.22
N LYS A 159 3.40 14.44 -0.71
CA LYS A 159 4.13 13.36 -1.42
C LYS A 159 4.82 13.88 -2.68
N MET A 160 4.15 14.71 -3.48
CA MET A 160 4.71 15.33 -4.68
C MET A 160 5.82 16.32 -4.34
N HIS A 161 5.68 17.08 -3.24
CA HIS A 161 6.76 17.94 -2.77
C HIS A 161 8.04 17.13 -2.48
N GLU A 162 7.92 15.99 -1.80
CA GLU A 162 9.06 15.11 -1.50
C GLU A 162 9.61 14.40 -2.76
N LEU A 163 8.75 13.87 -3.62
CA LEU A 163 9.15 13.22 -4.88
C LEU A 163 9.92 14.18 -5.80
N LEU A 164 9.51 15.44 -5.85
CA LEU A 164 10.17 16.48 -6.62
C LEU A 164 11.31 17.17 -5.85
N ARG A 165 11.63 16.74 -4.63
CA ARG A 165 12.67 17.34 -3.76
C ARG A 165 12.50 18.85 -3.58
N GLY A 166 11.26 19.32 -3.47
CA GLY A 166 10.94 20.74 -3.42
C GLY A 166 11.26 21.50 -4.71
N GLY A 167 11.32 20.82 -5.86
CA GLY A 167 11.51 21.44 -7.17
C GLY A 167 10.37 22.35 -7.60
N GLU A 168 9.19 22.18 -7.01
CA GLU A 168 8.02 23.01 -7.25
C GLU A 168 7.35 23.43 -5.93
N ASP A 169 7.39 24.73 -5.65
CA ASP A 169 6.87 25.31 -4.39
C ASP A 169 5.35 25.20 -4.26
N LYS A 170 4.63 25.08 -5.39
CA LYS A 170 3.15 25.05 -5.44
C LYS A 170 2.56 23.93 -4.57
N TYR A 171 3.19 22.75 -4.55
CA TYR A 171 2.69 21.60 -3.79
C TYR A 171 2.78 21.84 -2.28
N GLN A 172 3.89 22.43 -1.81
CA GLN A 172 4.05 22.79 -0.41
C GLN A 172 3.07 23.91 -0.01
N ALA A 173 2.91 24.92 -0.87
CA ALA A 173 2.00 26.03 -0.62
C ALA A 173 0.54 25.55 -0.51
N MET A 174 0.09 24.71 -1.43
CA MET A 174 -1.26 24.11 -1.40
C MET A 174 -1.45 23.24 -0.15
N ALA A 175 -0.48 22.38 0.20
CA ALA A 175 -0.55 21.55 1.40
C ALA A 175 -0.67 22.40 2.68
N ARG A 176 0.16 23.44 2.83
CA ARG A 176 0.10 24.34 3.99
C ARG A 176 -1.21 25.10 4.07
N ALA A 177 -1.69 25.64 2.95
CA ALA A 177 -2.95 26.38 2.90
C ALA A 177 -4.16 25.50 3.29
N PHE A 178 -4.16 24.24 2.86
CA PHE A 178 -5.16 23.26 3.27
C PHE A 178 -5.08 22.95 4.76
N LEU A 179 -3.88 22.67 5.30
CA LEU A 179 -3.69 22.39 6.72
C LEU A 179 -4.10 23.56 7.62
N ASP A 180 -3.79 24.80 7.21
CA ASP A 180 -4.21 26.00 7.95
C ASP A 180 -5.73 26.21 7.91
N THR A 181 -6.38 25.83 6.81
CA THR A 181 -7.85 25.80 6.72
C THR A 181 -8.45 24.76 7.66
N ARG A 182 -7.93 23.52 7.63
CA ARG A 182 -8.38 22.41 8.49
C ARG A 182 -8.21 22.74 9.98
N ARG A 183 -7.08 23.33 10.39
CA ARG A 183 -6.85 23.78 11.79
C ARG A 183 -7.92 24.73 12.31
N LYS A 184 -8.49 25.57 11.44
CA LYS A 184 -9.55 26.52 11.80
C LYS A 184 -10.94 25.89 11.86
N ARG A 185 -11.08 24.64 11.42
CA ARG A 185 -12.34 23.89 11.35
C ARG A 185 -12.20 22.55 12.08
N PRO A 186 -12.06 22.57 13.42
CA PRO A 186 -12.04 21.32 14.18
C PRO A 186 -13.37 20.59 13.98
N GLU A 187 -13.30 19.34 13.52
CA GLU A 187 -14.48 18.51 13.24
C GLU A 187 -14.89 17.63 14.43
N TRP A 188 -14.12 17.67 15.52
CA TRP A 188 -14.42 16.94 16.74
C TRP A 188 -15.70 17.45 17.39
N LYS A 189 -16.50 16.51 17.90
CA LYS A 189 -17.74 16.80 18.61
C LYS A 189 -17.62 16.31 20.07
N PRO A 190 -18.10 17.09 21.07
CA PRO A 190 -17.91 16.77 22.49
C PRO A 190 -18.42 15.41 22.97
N TYR A 191 -19.36 14.81 22.24
CA TYR A 191 -20.00 13.54 22.59
C TYR A 191 -19.45 12.34 21.81
N HIS A 192 -18.47 12.55 20.92
CA HIS A 192 -17.73 11.46 20.30
C HIS A 192 -16.38 11.26 21.01
N PRO A 193 -15.87 10.01 21.05
CA PRO A 193 -14.49 9.78 21.46
C PRO A 193 -13.54 10.70 20.69
N GLU A 194 -12.43 11.09 21.31
CA GLU A 194 -11.41 11.91 20.65
C GLU A 194 -10.97 11.26 19.33
N GLY A 195 -10.81 12.08 18.29
CA GLY A 195 -10.48 11.62 16.94
C GLY A 195 -11.68 11.17 16.09
N PHE A 196 -12.89 11.02 16.64
CA PHE A 196 -14.08 10.67 15.87
C PHE A 196 -14.94 11.90 15.57
N THR A 197 -15.27 12.10 14.29
CA THR A 197 -16.22 13.11 13.83
C THR A 197 -17.64 12.54 13.69
N ALA A 198 -17.71 11.23 13.42
CA ALA A 198 -18.90 10.38 13.45
C ALA A 198 -18.50 8.89 13.51
N ALA A 199 -19.38 8.04 14.04
CA ALA A 199 -19.25 6.58 14.02
C ALA A 199 -20.53 5.95 13.46
N LYS A 200 -20.75 6.13 12.15
CA LYS A 200 -22.00 5.73 11.47
C LYS A 200 -21.93 4.35 10.84
N ASP A 201 -20.74 3.91 10.45
CA ASP A 201 -20.52 2.60 9.87
C ASP A 201 -19.88 1.70 10.92
N MET A 202 -20.58 0.62 11.25
CA MET A 202 -20.16 -0.36 12.26
C MET A 202 -19.24 -1.42 11.65
N ARG A 203 -19.11 -1.44 10.33
CA ARG A 203 -18.31 -2.42 9.61
C ARG A 203 -16.83 -2.08 9.70
N TYR A 204 -16.00 -3.12 9.74
CA TYR A 204 -14.57 -3.00 9.49
C TYR A 204 -14.21 -3.77 8.23
N ILE A 205 -13.96 -3.04 7.15
CA ILE A 205 -13.66 -3.58 5.82
C ILE A 205 -12.14 -3.64 5.55
N ARG A 206 -11.33 -3.86 6.59
CA ARG A 206 -9.86 -4.02 6.49
C ARG A 206 -9.10 -2.80 5.93
N ARG A 207 -9.59 -1.61 6.29
CA ARG A 207 -9.06 -0.29 5.93
C ARG A 207 -7.69 0.01 6.60
N PRO A 208 -6.64 0.42 5.85
CA PRO A 208 -5.27 0.61 6.37
C PRO A 208 -4.98 1.95 7.06
N GLU A 209 -5.82 2.95 6.89
CA GLU A 209 -5.46 4.37 7.05
C GLU A 209 -5.01 4.68 8.50
N ALA A 210 -5.60 3.99 9.48
CA ALA A 210 -5.23 4.12 10.89
C ALA A 210 -3.84 3.53 11.18
N ILE A 211 -3.53 2.32 10.70
CA ILE A 211 -2.22 1.68 10.97
C ILE A 211 -1.11 2.35 10.15
N GLU A 212 -1.43 2.88 8.97
CA GLU A 212 -0.53 3.73 8.18
C GLU A 212 -0.14 5.01 8.94
N SER A 213 -1.11 5.68 9.56
CA SER A 213 -0.84 6.87 10.38
C SER A 213 0.07 6.55 11.57
N VAL A 214 -0.17 5.42 12.25
CA VAL A 214 0.69 4.93 13.34
C VAL A 214 2.12 4.66 12.84
N PHE A 215 2.27 4.08 11.65
CA PHE A 215 3.57 3.86 11.02
C PHE A 215 4.33 5.17 10.79
N TYR A 216 3.70 6.17 10.16
CA TYR A 216 4.36 7.46 9.94
C TYR A 216 4.71 8.15 11.26
N LEU A 217 3.80 8.14 12.24
CA LEU A 217 4.06 8.74 13.55
C LEU A 217 5.23 8.06 14.26
N TYR A 218 5.33 6.73 14.18
CA TYR A 218 6.50 5.99 14.66
C TYR A 218 7.78 6.44 13.95
N ARG A 219 7.79 6.47 12.62
CA ARG A 219 8.99 6.82 11.83
C ARG A 219 9.44 8.25 12.10
N ILE A 220 8.51 9.20 12.20
CA ILE A 220 8.82 10.63 12.42
C ILE A 220 9.26 10.91 13.87
N THR A 221 8.53 10.38 14.86
CA THR A 221 8.74 10.77 16.27
C THR A 221 9.75 9.88 16.99
N GLY A 222 9.94 8.63 16.54
CA GLY A 222 10.72 7.64 17.26
C GLY A 222 10.11 7.17 18.59
N ALA A 223 8.85 7.53 18.90
CA ALA A 223 8.15 7.15 20.13
C ALA A 223 7.76 5.66 20.09
N LYS A 224 8.79 4.82 20.12
CA LYS A 224 8.76 3.38 19.83
C LYS A 224 7.82 2.63 20.75
N ALA A 225 7.93 2.86 22.07
CA ALA A 225 7.14 2.15 23.07
C ALA A 225 5.64 2.31 22.80
N PHE A 226 5.18 3.52 22.47
CA PHE A 226 3.76 3.75 22.25
C PHE A 226 3.30 3.23 20.87
N PHE A 227 3.96 3.64 19.78
CA PHE A 227 3.44 3.36 18.44
C PHE A 227 3.64 1.91 17.98
N LYS A 228 4.70 1.22 18.44
CA LYS A 228 4.86 -0.21 18.11
C LYS A 228 3.84 -1.08 18.84
N ASP A 229 3.62 -0.82 20.13
CA ASP A 229 2.62 -1.55 20.92
C ASP A 229 1.23 -1.28 20.37
N THR A 230 0.92 -0.03 20.03
CA THR A 230 -0.34 0.33 19.35
C THR A 230 -0.50 -0.43 18.03
N ALA A 231 0.53 -0.45 17.18
CA ALA A 231 0.47 -1.18 15.91
C ALA A 231 0.30 -2.68 16.11
N TRP A 232 0.93 -3.25 17.15
CA TRP A 232 0.81 -4.66 17.50
C TRP A 232 -0.58 -5.02 18.02
N ASP A 233 -1.16 -4.18 18.88
CA ASP A 233 -2.52 -4.33 19.39
C ASP A 233 -3.53 -4.25 18.23
N MET A 234 -3.35 -3.29 17.31
CA MET A 234 -4.16 -3.19 16.09
C MET A 234 -4.04 -4.44 15.24
N PHE A 235 -2.82 -4.90 14.93
CA PHE A 235 -2.58 -6.12 14.15
C PHE A 235 -3.24 -7.34 14.80
N THR A 236 -3.06 -7.52 16.10
CA THR A 236 -3.61 -8.64 16.87
C THR A 236 -5.14 -8.60 16.87
N ALA A 237 -5.74 -7.44 17.12
CA ALA A 237 -7.18 -7.24 17.10
C ALA A 237 -7.77 -7.49 15.70
N ILE A 238 -7.11 -6.99 14.65
CA ILE A 238 -7.52 -7.23 13.27
C ILE A 238 -7.46 -8.72 12.97
N ASN A 239 -6.34 -9.39 13.24
CA ASN A 239 -6.18 -10.82 12.96
C ASN A 239 -7.28 -11.63 13.68
N ASN A 240 -7.40 -11.49 14.99
CA ASN A 240 -8.40 -12.20 15.79
C ASN A 240 -9.84 -11.87 15.37
N GLY A 241 -10.09 -10.61 15.02
CA GLY A 241 -11.40 -10.10 14.66
C GLY A 241 -11.85 -10.47 13.24
N THR A 242 -10.93 -10.81 12.35
CA THR A 242 -11.22 -11.01 10.91
C THR A 242 -10.96 -12.44 10.42
N ARG A 243 -10.22 -13.27 11.17
CA ARG A 243 -9.84 -14.63 10.75
C ARG A 243 -11.03 -15.54 10.42
N THR A 244 -10.85 -16.34 9.38
CA THR A 244 -11.74 -17.41 8.90
C THR A 244 -10.92 -18.65 8.56
N ASP A 245 -11.55 -19.70 8.03
CA ASP A 245 -10.86 -20.92 7.59
C ASP A 245 -10.00 -20.70 6.34
N TYR A 246 -10.35 -19.71 5.49
CA TYR A 246 -9.69 -19.49 4.20
C TYR A 246 -8.79 -18.26 4.17
N ALA A 247 -9.17 -17.17 4.85
CA ALA A 247 -8.41 -15.91 4.90
C ALA A 247 -8.93 -14.98 6.00
N ASN A 248 -8.73 -13.67 5.87
CA ASN A 248 -9.30 -12.66 6.76
C ASN A 248 -10.46 -11.91 6.09
N ALA A 249 -11.62 -11.92 6.74
CA ALA A 249 -12.87 -11.32 6.29
C ALA A 249 -13.10 -9.92 6.83
N ALA A 250 -13.85 -9.11 6.09
CA ALA A 250 -14.45 -7.91 6.67
C ALA A 250 -15.42 -8.29 7.83
N VAL A 251 -15.62 -7.37 8.75
CA VAL A 251 -16.49 -7.53 9.93
C VAL A 251 -17.73 -6.66 9.75
N LEU A 252 -18.92 -7.23 10.02
CA LEU A 252 -20.19 -6.51 9.91
C LEU A 252 -20.39 -5.46 11.00
N ASP A 253 -19.91 -5.76 12.21
CA ASP A 253 -20.16 -4.95 13.40
C ASP A 253 -19.04 -5.12 14.42
N VAL A 254 -18.25 -4.06 14.64
CA VAL A 254 -17.17 -4.02 15.63
C VAL A 254 -17.63 -3.57 17.02
N ILE A 255 -18.89 -3.15 17.18
CA ILE A 255 -19.43 -2.64 18.45
C ILE A 255 -19.96 -3.80 19.32
N VAL A 256 -20.30 -4.95 18.71
CA VAL A 256 -20.81 -6.08 19.49
C VAL A 256 -19.70 -6.68 20.36
N ALA A 257 -19.93 -6.68 21.67
CA ALA A 257 -19.07 -7.38 22.64
C ALA A 257 -19.30 -8.91 22.64
N ARG A 258 -19.29 -9.54 21.46
CA ARG A 258 -19.42 -10.99 21.29
C ARG A 258 -18.37 -11.52 20.33
N TYR A 259 -17.76 -12.64 20.69
CA TYR A 259 -16.83 -13.38 19.84
C TYR A 259 -17.43 -14.76 19.47
N PRO A 260 -17.24 -15.24 18.23
CA PRO A 260 -16.60 -14.54 17.11
C PRO A 260 -17.43 -13.35 16.60
N LEU A 261 -16.76 -12.29 16.14
CA LEU A 261 -17.44 -11.14 15.52
C LEU A 261 -18.14 -11.57 14.22
N PRO A 262 -19.33 -11.02 13.90
CA PRO A 262 -20.07 -11.37 12.69
C PRO A 262 -19.27 -10.95 11.44
N LYS A 263 -18.97 -11.91 10.57
CA LYS A 263 -18.15 -11.71 9.37
C LYS A 263 -18.99 -11.37 8.15
N MET A 264 -18.41 -10.60 7.24
CA MET A 264 -18.88 -10.41 5.88
C MET A 264 -18.14 -11.37 4.96
N ASP A 265 -18.83 -11.95 3.99
CA ASP A 265 -18.18 -12.74 2.95
C ASP A 265 -17.57 -11.82 1.87
N SER A 266 -16.56 -11.06 2.27
CA SER A 266 -15.85 -10.12 1.41
C SER A 266 -14.44 -9.87 1.94
N MET A 267 -13.48 -9.87 1.02
CA MET A 267 -12.09 -9.49 1.24
C MET A 267 -11.71 -8.44 0.21
N GLU A 268 -11.27 -7.27 0.67
CA GLU A 268 -10.72 -6.25 -0.22
C GLU A 268 -9.32 -6.66 -0.71
N ALA A 269 -8.97 -6.25 -1.92
CA ALA A 269 -7.68 -6.54 -2.54
C ALA A 269 -6.49 -5.89 -1.80
N SER A 270 -6.74 -4.84 -1.01
CA SER A 270 -5.72 -4.20 -0.18
C SER A 270 -5.33 -5.10 0.99
N LEU A 271 -4.37 -6.00 0.75
CA LEU A 271 -3.75 -6.79 1.79
C LEU A 271 -2.80 -5.89 2.61
N VAL A 272 -3.38 -5.20 3.60
CA VAL A 272 -2.70 -4.29 4.52
C VAL A 272 -1.69 -5.01 5.39
N LEU A 273 -0.49 -5.29 4.87
CA LEU A 273 0.66 -5.68 5.71
C LEU A 273 1.99 -5.02 5.30
N THR A 274 1.98 -4.14 4.29
CA THR A 274 3.17 -3.44 3.79
C THR A 274 3.78 -2.46 4.82
N GLY A 275 2.98 -1.95 5.75
CA GLY A 275 3.43 -0.98 6.77
C GLY A 275 4.27 -1.54 7.93
N LEU A 276 4.31 -2.87 8.11
CA LEU A 276 5.06 -3.50 9.21
C LEU A 276 6.36 -4.17 8.76
N ALA A 277 6.59 -4.29 7.45
CA ALA A 277 7.64 -5.14 6.88
C ALA A 277 8.96 -4.41 6.56
N ASP A 278 9.13 -3.15 6.95
CA ASP A 278 10.27 -2.36 6.53
C ASP A 278 11.37 -2.31 7.61
N ARG A 279 12.53 -2.94 7.35
CA ARG A 279 13.72 -2.78 8.19
C ARG A 279 14.92 -2.20 7.41
N HIS A 280 15.60 -1.30 8.12
CA HIS A 280 16.88 -0.63 7.88
C HIS A 280 17.88 -1.33 6.93
N GLY A 281 18.19 -0.64 5.84
CA GLY A 281 19.36 -0.88 4.97
C GLY A 281 19.90 0.43 4.38
N ALA A 282 20.00 1.50 5.18
CA ALA A 282 20.67 2.73 4.78
C ALA A 282 21.16 3.49 6.03
N ALA A 283 22.21 2.97 6.67
CA ALA A 283 22.99 3.73 7.64
C ALA A 283 24.47 3.64 7.25
N ASN A 284 24.93 4.72 6.60
CA ASN A 284 26.28 5.28 6.57
C ASN A 284 27.47 4.36 6.21
N ASN A 285 27.98 4.46 4.98
CA ASN A 285 29.30 5.06 4.75
C ASN A 285 29.56 5.42 3.28
N GLU A 286 30.46 6.38 3.11
CA GLU A 286 30.74 7.18 1.92
C GLU A 286 31.39 6.45 0.73
N SER A 287 31.27 7.11 -0.42
CA SER A 287 32.14 7.08 -1.60
C SER A 287 31.98 5.95 -2.63
N HIS A 288 31.56 6.38 -3.83
CA HIS A 288 31.79 5.78 -5.15
C HIS A 288 31.47 4.28 -5.40
N ASN A 289 30.55 4.08 -6.36
CA ASN A 289 30.12 2.84 -7.04
C ASN A 289 29.07 1.94 -6.36
N PRO A 290 28.18 1.30 -7.17
CA PRO A 290 27.09 0.47 -6.66
C PRO A 290 27.56 -0.97 -6.43
N PRO A 291 27.00 -1.68 -5.43
CA PRO A 291 26.89 -3.14 -5.49
C PRO A 291 25.40 -3.51 -5.41
N SER A 292 24.76 -4.04 -6.46
CA SER A 292 24.78 -5.46 -6.89
C SER A 292 24.72 -6.45 -5.72
N GLU A 293 23.56 -7.11 -5.59
CA GLU A 293 23.32 -8.52 -5.20
C GLU A 293 24.09 -9.15 -4.02
N LEU A 294 23.40 -10.06 -3.33
CA LEU A 294 23.81 -10.83 -2.13
C LEU A 294 23.78 -10.01 -0.83
N LEU A 295 22.79 -10.31 0.02
CA LEU A 295 22.94 -10.63 1.46
C LEU A 295 21.58 -10.66 2.18
N ALA A 296 20.54 -9.99 1.66
CA ALA A 296 19.23 -9.91 2.33
C ALA A 296 18.49 -11.26 2.49
N GLY A 297 18.71 -12.22 1.58
CA GLY A 297 18.05 -13.54 1.62
C GLY A 297 18.77 -14.61 2.44
N GLN A 298 20.06 -14.45 2.73
CA GLN A 298 20.84 -15.46 3.46
C GLN A 298 20.68 -15.29 4.98
N ASP A 299 20.67 -14.06 5.50
CA ASP A 299 20.56 -13.82 6.94
C ASP A 299 19.18 -14.22 7.50
N ILE A 300 18.09 -13.99 6.77
CA ILE A 300 16.75 -14.44 7.18
C ILE A 300 16.67 -15.97 7.20
N LYS A 301 17.23 -16.68 6.20
CA LYS A 301 17.20 -18.15 6.17
C LYS A 301 18.02 -18.75 7.32
N VAL A 302 19.16 -18.15 7.67
CA VAL A 302 20.03 -18.59 8.78
C VAL A 302 19.41 -18.29 10.15
N LEU A 303 18.72 -17.16 10.32
CA LEU A 303 17.95 -16.87 11.54
C LEU A 303 16.70 -17.76 11.65
N LEU A 304 15.99 -18.01 10.55
CA LEU A 304 14.83 -18.92 10.52
C LEU A 304 15.24 -20.34 10.91
N SER A 305 16.36 -20.85 10.38
CA SER A 305 16.83 -22.20 10.69
C SER A 305 17.21 -22.33 12.17
N ARG A 306 17.90 -21.34 12.74
CA ARG A 306 18.29 -21.33 14.16
C ARG A 306 17.08 -21.25 15.11
N LEU A 307 16.06 -20.45 14.78
CA LEU A 307 14.85 -20.33 15.58
C LEU A 307 13.94 -21.58 15.48
N LEU A 308 13.91 -22.23 14.32
CA LEU A 308 13.17 -23.49 14.13
C LEU A 308 13.87 -24.69 14.80
N ASP A 309 15.20 -24.70 14.82
CA ASP A 309 15.97 -25.74 15.53
C ASP A 309 15.89 -25.60 17.06
N ALA A 310 15.78 -24.38 17.59
CA ALA A 310 15.58 -24.12 19.02
C ALA A 310 14.19 -24.54 19.55
N ARG A 311 13.21 -24.79 18.68
CA ARG A 311 11.85 -25.22 19.05
C ARG A 311 11.58 -26.71 18.87
N ARG A 312 12.56 -27.52 18.43
CA ARG A 312 12.39 -28.98 18.44
C ARG A 312 12.52 -29.50 19.87
N PRO A 313 11.52 -30.22 20.42
CA PRO A 313 11.72 -30.90 21.69
C PRO A 313 12.86 -31.91 21.52
N THR A 314 13.86 -31.83 22.38
CA THR A 314 14.90 -32.85 22.48
C THR A 314 14.23 -34.17 22.82
N SER A 315 14.09 -35.05 21.84
CA SER A 315 13.77 -36.45 22.08
C SER A 315 14.96 -37.09 22.79
N SER A 316 14.91 -37.09 24.13
CA SER A 316 15.76 -37.98 24.93
C SER A 316 15.18 -39.39 24.84
N VAL A 317 16.02 -40.30 24.36
CA VAL A 317 15.93 -41.77 24.53
C VAL A 317 15.81 -42.13 26.00
#